data_AF-A0A0S3RNU9-F1
#
_entry.id   AF-A0A0S3RNU9-F1
#
_cell.length_a   1.000
_cell.length_b   1.000
_cell.length_c   1.000
_cell.angle_alpha   90.00
_cell.angle_beta   90.00
_cell.angle_gamma   90.00
#
_symmetry.space_group_name_H-M   'P 1'
#
loop_
_entity.id
_entity.type
_entity.pdbx_description
1 polymer ?
#
loop_
_entity_poly.entity_id
_entity_poly.type
_entity_poly.pdbx_seq_one_letter_code
_entity_poly.pdbx_strand_id
1 'polypeptide(L)'
;MYFFLPLQARILGLNASYYLKAGGHFVISIKANCIDSTVPAEAVFESEVNKLKADQFKPFEQVTLEPFERDHACVVGGYRLPKKKKDTAA
;
A
#
# COMPACT_ATOMS: atom_id res chain seq x y z
N MET A 1 11.87 12.16 -12.72
CA MET A 1 11.04 12.13 -11.50
C MET A 1 11.46 10.90 -10.69
N TYR A 2 12.55 11.05 -9.92
CA TYR A 2 13.15 9.97 -9.13
C TYR A 2 12.51 9.92 -7.75
N PHE A 3 11.39 9.22 -7.61
CA PHE A 3 10.89 8.80 -6.28
C PHE A 3 11.22 7.32 -6.07
N PHE A 4 12.52 7.04 -6.01
CA PHE A 4 13.07 5.72 -5.65
C PHE A 4 13.54 5.82 -4.20
N LEU A 5 12.61 6.02 -3.25
CA LEU A 5 12.94 6.02 -1.83
C LEU A 5 12.52 4.68 -1.21
N PRO A 6 13.39 4.00 -0.45
CA PRO A 6 13.06 2.74 0.26
C PRO A 6 12.02 2.91 1.38
N LEU A 7 11.48 4.14 1.56
CA LEU A 7 10.55 4.53 2.61
C LEU A 7 9.19 4.92 2.01
N GLN A 8 8.80 4.31 0.90
CA GLN A 8 7.62 4.66 0.14
C GLN A 8 6.32 4.55 0.98
N ALA A 9 6.14 3.45 1.73
CA ALA A 9 5.01 3.31 2.64
C ALA A 9 4.95 4.42 3.72
N ARG A 10 6.10 4.81 4.29
CA ARG A 10 6.15 5.84 5.33
C ARG A 10 5.75 7.21 4.80
N ILE A 11 6.20 7.57 3.59
CA ILE A 11 5.84 8.84 2.95
C ILE A 11 4.34 8.88 2.67
N LEU A 12 3.77 7.77 2.19
CA LEU A 12 2.32 7.67 2.00
C LEU A 12 1.56 7.81 3.32
N GLY A 13 2.02 7.15 4.39
CA GLY A 13 1.40 7.24 5.71
C GLY A 13 1.41 8.64 6.29
N LEU A 14 2.54 9.35 6.19
CA LEU A 14 2.61 10.74 6.60
C LEU A 14 1.65 11.61 5.79
N ASN A 15 1.67 11.54 4.46
CA ASN A 15 0.76 12.32 3.62
C ASN A 15 -0.71 12.00 3.90
N ALA A 16 -1.05 10.73 4.12
CA ALA A 16 -2.42 10.35 4.47
C ALA A 16 -2.85 10.89 5.83
N SER A 17 -1.94 10.93 6.81
CA SER A 17 -2.24 11.47 8.13
C SER A 17 -2.59 12.96 8.11
N TYR A 18 -1.98 13.73 7.20
CA TYR A 18 -2.22 15.17 7.07
C TYR A 18 -3.35 15.52 6.09
N TYR A 19 -3.50 14.77 4.99
CA TYR A 19 -4.34 15.20 3.86
C TYR A 19 -5.45 14.22 3.48
N LEU A 20 -5.35 12.94 3.85
CA LEU A 20 -6.35 11.94 3.47
C LEU A 20 -7.43 11.83 4.55
N LYS A 21 -8.67 12.09 4.15
CA LYS A 21 -9.83 11.92 5.03
C LYS A 21 -9.97 10.47 5.53
N ALA A 22 -10.53 10.29 6.72
CA ALA A 22 -10.89 8.97 7.21
C ALA A 22 -11.92 8.31 6.26
N GLY A 23 -11.69 7.05 5.92
CA GLY A 23 -12.42 6.34 4.88
C GLY A 23 -12.02 6.69 3.44
N GLY A 24 -10.96 7.49 3.26
CA GLY A 24 -10.37 7.79 1.95
C GLY A 24 -9.69 6.56 1.34
N HIS A 25 -9.53 6.58 0.01
CA HIS A 25 -8.84 5.51 -0.72
C HIS A 25 -7.39 5.90 -1.03
N PHE A 26 -6.53 4.90 -1.16
CA PHE A 26 -5.15 5.09 -1.60
C PHE A 26 -4.82 4.11 -2.72
N VAL A 27 -3.86 4.51 -3.54
CA VAL A 27 -3.21 3.68 -4.57
C VAL A 27 -1.72 3.91 -4.44
N ILE A 28 -0.93 2.84 -4.39
CA ILE A 28 0.52 2.90 -4.33
C ILE A 28 1.13 1.89 -5.31
N SER A 29 2.05 2.37 -6.15
CA SER A 29 2.82 1.51 -7.05
C SER A 29 4.18 1.19 -6.42
N ILE A 30 4.39 -0.06 -6.01
CA ILE A 30 5.59 -0.54 -5.34
C ILE A 30 6.54 -1.13 -6.40
N LYS A 31 7.77 -0.63 -6.42
CA LYS A 31 8.84 -1.14 -7.27
C LYS A 31 9.89 -1.85 -6.39
N ALA A 32 9.92 -3.18 -6.42
CA ALA A 32 10.70 -3.96 -5.47
C ALA A 32 12.21 -3.70 -5.58
N ASN A 33 12.74 -3.62 -6.81
CA ASN A 33 14.16 -3.33 -7.12
C ASN A 33 14.71 -2.03 -6.53
N CYS A 34 13.85 -1.16 -6.00
CA CYS A 34 14.20 0.18 -5.56
C CYS A 34 14.07 0.35 -4.05
N ILE A 35 13.49 -0.67 -3.40
CA ILE A 35 13.43 -0.79 -1.97
C ILE A 35 14.59 -1.68 -1.52
N ASP A 36 14.68 -2.87 -2.11
CA ASP A 36 15.77 -3.82 -1.86
C ASP A 36 15.92 -4.76 -3.06
N SER A 37 17.04 -4.63 -3.78
CA SER A 37 17.36 -5.42 -4.96
C SER A 37 17.99 -6.78 -4.64
N THR A 38 18.23 -7.07 -3.36
CA THR A 38 18.90 -8.30 -2.91
C THR A 38 17.93 -9.40 -2.49
N VAL A 39 16.65 -9.07 -2.34
CA VAL A 39 15.60 -9.97 -1.87
C VAL A 39 14.52 -10.16 -2.93
N PRO A 40 13.77 -11.28 -2.91
CA PRO A 40 12.69 -11.51 -3.86
C PRO A 40 11.59 -10.46 -3.72
N ALA A 41 11.00 -10.06 -4.85
CA ALA A 41 9.99 -9.00 -4.93
C ALA A 41 8.79 -9.26 -4.02
N GLU A 42 8.37 -10.52 -3.89
CA GLU A 42 7.29 -10.97 -3.00
C GLU A 42 7.53 -10.58 -1.54
N ALA A 43 8.74 -10.81 -1.04
CA ALA A 43 9.11 -10.46 0.34
C ALA A 43 9.12 -8.94 0.56
N VAL A 44 9.53 -8.16 -0.46
CA VAL A 44 9.46 -6.70 -0.43
C VAL A 44 8.01 -6.23 -0.36
N PHE A 45 7.13 -6.81 -1.17
CA PHE A 45 5.71 -6.47 -1.18
C PHE A 45 5.06 -6.75 0.17
N GLU A 46 5.31 -7.91 0.77
CA GLU A 46 4.80 -8.24 2.10
C GLU A 46 5.29 -7.25 3.17
N SER A 47 6.58 -6.90 3.14
CA SER A 47 7.18 -5.93 4.05
C SER A 47 6.50 -4.55 3.95
N GLU A 48 6.30 -4.03 2.72
CA GLU A 48 5.63 -2.75 2.51
C GLU A 48 4.15 -2.79 2.93
N VAL A 49 3.44 -3.87 2.60
CA VAL A 49 2.04 -4.06 3.02
C VAL A 49 1.92 -4.10 4.55
N ASN A 50 2.88 -4.72 5.24
CA ASN A 50 2.89 -4.73 6.70
C ASN A 50 3.13 -3.35 7.31
N LYS A 51 4.01 -2.53 6.71
CA LYS A 51 4.18 -1.12 7.11
C LYS A 51 2.89 -0.31 6.90
N LEU A 52 2.22 -0.48 5.77
CA LEU A 52 0.93 0.17 5.50
C LEU A 52 -0.13 -0.23 6.53
N LYS A 53 -0.22 -1.51 6.90
CA LYS A 53 -1.14 -1.97 7.95
C LYS A 53 -0.86 -1.33 9.31
N ALA A 54 0.42 -1.13 9.66
CA ALA A 54 0.80 -0.44 10.89
C ALA A 54 0.30 1.03 10.90
N ASP A 55 0.29 1.68 9.74
CA ASP A 55 -0.19 3.05 9.56
C ASP A 55 -1.71 3.15 9.33
N GLN A 56 -2.49 2.14 9.73
CA GLN A 56 -3.97 2.11 9.65
C GLN A 56 -4.54 2.10 8.22
N PHE A 57 -3.73 1.70 7.24
CA PHE A 57 -4.24 1.37 5.92
C PHE A 57 -4.75 -0.06 5.86
N LYS A 58 -5.79 -0.26 5.06
CA LYS A 58 -6.37 -1.56 4.77
C LYS A 58 -6.29 -1.79 3.26
N PRO A 59 -5.31 -2.60 2.79
CA PRO A 59 -5.26 -3.04 1.41
C PRO A 59 -6.52 -3.84 1.04
N PHE A 60 -7.01 -3.66 -0.17
CA PHE A 60 -8.12 -4.42 -0.76
C PHE A 60 -7.64 -5.38 -1.82
N GLU A 61 -6.75 -4.90 -2.69
CA GLU A 61 -6.29 -5.63 -3.85
C GLU A 61 -4.83 -5.27 -4.11
N GLN A 62 -4.08 -6.27 -4.54
CA GLN A 62 -2.70 -6.17 -4.97
C GLN A 62 -2.60 -6.81 -6.34
N VAL A 63 -2.12 -6.05 -7.32
CA VAL A 63 -1.98 -6.50 -8.70
C VAL A 63 -0.54 -6.32 -9.13
N THR A 64 0.09 -7.41 -9.56
CA THR A 64 1.40 -7.36 -10.23
C THR A 64 1.22 -6.87 -11.67
N LEU A 65 2.11 -6.01 -12.15
CA LEU A 65 2.00 -5.41 -13.49
C LEU A 65 2.63 -6.27 -14.60
N GLU A 66 2.87 -7.56 -14.34
CA GLU A 66 3.38 -8.48 -15.36
C GLU A 66 2.31 -8.75 -16.44
N PRO A 67 2.70 -8.73 -17.74
CA PRO A 67 4.07 -8.75 -18.29
C PRO A 67 4.70 -7.37 -18.60
N PHE A 68 4.04 -6.25 -18.31
CA PHE A 68 4.47 -4.92 -18.75
C PHE A 68 5.64 -4.36 -17.93
N GLU A 69 5.60 -4.51 -16.61
CA GLU A 69 6.68 -4.10 -15.70
C GLU A 69 7.00 -5.23 -14.70
N ARG A 70 8.23 -5.77 -14.79
CA ARG A 70 8.73 -6.81 -13.86
C ARG A 70 9.00 -6.19 -12.48
N ASP A 71 8.73 -6.95 -11.42
CA ASP A 71 8.96 -6.53 -10.02
C ASP A 71 8.18 -5.27 -9.59
N HIS A 72 7.08 -4.95 -10.29
CA HIS A 72 6.17 -3.86 -9.93
C HIS A 72 4.82 -4.42 -9.50
N ALA A 73 4.29 -3.88 -8.41
CA ALA A 73 2.97 -4.21 -7.90
C ALA A 73 2.21 -2.94 -7.54
N CYS A 74 0.94 -2.86 -7.95
CA CYS A 74 0.05 -1.79 -7.56
C CYS A 74 -0.86 -2.30 -6.44
N VAL A 75 -0.90 -1.57 -5.32
CA VAL A 75 -1.75 -1.89 -4.18
C VAL A 75 -2.78 -0.79 -4.01
N VAL A 76 -4.04 -1.18 -3.89
CA VAL A 76 -5.16 -0.28 -3.64
C VAL A 76 -5.82 -0.63 -2.31
N GLY A 77 -6.36 0.37 -1.63
CA GLY A 77 -7.03 0.14 -0.37
C GLY A 77 -7.69 1.38 0.20
N GLY A 78 -8.10 1.28 1.47
CA GLY A 78 -8.67 2.40 2.21
C GLY A 78 -7.88 2.75 3.47
N TYR A 79 -7.92 4.01 3.85
CA TYR A 79 -7.28 4.57 5.03
C TYR A 79 -8.31 4.82 6.12
N ARG A 80 -8.08 4.32 7.34
CA ARG A 80 -9.00 4.49 8.49
C ARG A 80 -10.46 4.21 8.13
N LEU A 81 -10.71 3.09 7.45
CA LEU A 81 -12.05 2.73 7.02
C LEU A 81 -12.96 2.54 8.24
N PRO A 82 -14.17 3.13 8.25
CA PRO A 82 -15.14 2.85 9.28
C PRO A 82 -15.49 1.36 9.25
N LYS A 83 -15.55 0.73 10.43
CA LYS A 83 -16.06 -0.64 10.54
C LYS A 83 -17.51 -0.62 10.07
N LYS A 84 -17.84 -1.37 9.01
CA LYS A 84 -19.24 -1.59 8.61
C LYS A 84 -19.99 -2.08 9.85
N LYS A 85 -21.02 -1.36 10.31
CA LYS A 85 -21.97 -1.91 11.27
C LYS A 85 -22.55 -3.16 10.61
N LYS A 86 -22.46 -4.31 11.29
CA LYS A 86 -23.28 -5.46 10.94
C LYS A 86 -24.71 -5.02 11.22
N ASP A 87 -25.46 -4.71 10.18
CA ASP A 87 -26.91 -4.61 10.31
C ASP A 87 -27.39 -6.03 10.65
N THR A 88 -27.68 -6.25 11.93
CA THR A 88 -28.38 -7.44 12.39
C THR A 88 -29.76 -7.39 11.76
N ALA A 89 -29.92 -8.10 10.64
CA ALA A 89 -31.22 -8.35 10.05
C ALA A 89 -32.04 -9.12 11.10
N ALA A 90 -33.14 -8.49 11.53
CA ALA A 90 -34.17 -9.07 12.38
C ALA A 90 -34.98 -10.12 11.61
#